data_AF-A0AA43W477-F1
#
_entry.id   AF-A0AA43W477-F1
#
_cell.length_a   1.000
_cell.length_b   1.000
_cell.length_c   1.000
_cell.angle_alpha   90.00
_cell.angle_beta   90.00
_cell.angle_gamma   90.00
#
_symmetry.space_group_name_H-M   'P 1'
#
loop_
_entity.id
_entity.type
_entity.pdbx_description
1 polymer ?
#
loop_
_entity_poly.entity_id
_entity_poly.type
_entity_poly.pdbx_seq_one_letter_code
_entity_poly.pdbx_strand_id
1 'polypeptide(L)'
;MAKITKKQVDAIDAACRNGFSFDRYNFGVLGEKCLSKTITLVEGCKAVKLRLSWRDEVVKHENQYGCTVPTYTGNVVPQLHCSVWDKAPGESCWHSYGLGKFRVFRDKAFPKRMMNRLCEVTELVTDELVCEMLPEREREEFRQKIGQTIK
;
A
#
# COMPACT_ATOMS: atom_id res chain seq x y z
N MET A 1 2.19 13.33 -20.33
CA MET A 1 1.68 12.25 -19.44
C MET A 1 2.29 10.93 -19.86
N ALA A 2 2.80 10.15 -18.91
CA ALA A 2 3.25 8.78 -19.18
C ALA A 2 2.07 7.97 -19.74
N LYS A 3 2.29 7.21 -20.81
CA LYS A 3 1.28 6.32 -21.38
C LYS A 3 1.55 4.90 -20.90
N ILE A 4 0.51 4.22 -20.41
CA ILE A 4 0.55 2.79 -20.11
C ILE A 4 -0.53 2.12 -20.95
N THR A 5 -0.17 1.01 -21.59
CA THR A 5 -1.11 0.25 -22.43
C THR A 5 -1.95 -0.68 -21.56
N LYS A 6 -3.14 -1.05 -22.04
CA LYS A 6 -3.98 -2.06 -21.38
C LYS A 6 -3.21 -3.38 -21.17
N LYS A 7 -2.49 -3.84 -22.20
CA LYS A 7 -1.65 -5.05 -22.13
C LYS A 7 -0.60 -4.98 -21.01
N GLN A 8 0.00 -3.81 -20.77
CA GLN A 8 0.95 -3.63 -19.67
C GLN A 8 0.26 -3.67 -18.30
N VAL A 9 -0.94 -3.09 -18.19
CA VAL A 9 -1.76 -3.15 -16.96
C VAL A 9 -2.15 -4.60 -16.68
N ASP A 10 -2.70 -5.31 -17.67
CA ASP A 10 -3.11 -6.71 -17.53
C ASP A 10 -1.93 -7.61 -17.12
N ALA A 11 -0.73 -7.36 -17.65
CA ALA A 11 0.48 -8.09 -17.28
C ALA A 11 0.95 -7.79 -15.84
N ILE A 12 0.79 -6.55 -15.37
CA ILE A 12 1.09 -6.18 -13.99
C ILE A 12 0.07 -6.84 -13.04
N ASP A 13 -1.22 -6.76 -13.37
CA ASP A 13 -2.30 -7.34 -12.56
C ASP A 13 -2.13 -8.86 -12.44
N ALA A 14 -1.77 -9.54 -13.54
CA ALA A 14 -1.49 -10.98 -13.53
C ALA A 14 -0.25 -11.37 -12.70
N ALA A 15 0.71 -10.46 -12.54
CA ALA A 15 1.92 -10.69 -11.74
C ALA A 15 1.70 -10.44 -10.24
N CYS A 16 0.65 -9.70 -9.87
CA CYS A 16 0.33 -9.40 -8.48
C CYS A 16 -0.27 -10.61 -7.74
N ARG A 17 -0.02 -10.67 -6.44
CA ARG A 17 -0.61 -11.62 -5.49
C ARG A 17 -1.50 -10.90 -4.50
N ASN A 18 -2.23 -11.67 -3.69
CA ASN A 18 -3.03 -11.18 -2.58
C ASN A 18 -4.07 -10.11 -2.95
N GLY A 19 -4.53 -10.08 -4.21
CA GLY A 19 -5.59 -9.16 -4.68
C GLY A 19 -5.12 -7.74 -4.97
N PHE A 20 -3.82 -7.51 -5.14
CA PHE A 20 -3.29 -6.23 -5.64
C PHE A 20 -3.48 -6.10 -7.15
N SER A 21 -3.64 -4.87 -7.61
CA SER A 21 -3.66 -4.50 -9.03
C SER A 21 -2.99 -3.14 -9.25
N PHE A 22 -2.72 -2.80 -10.50
CA PHE A 22 -2.16 -1.51 -10.88
C PHE A 22 -3.13 -0.35 -10.56
N ASP A 23 -2.64 0.68 -9.89
CA ASP A 23 -3.45 1.84 -9.54
C ASP A 23 -3.55 2.83 -10.71
N ARG A 24 -4.61 2.64 -11.50
CA ARG A 24 -4.88 3.48 -12.67
C ARG A 24 -5.21 4.93 -12.29
N TYR A 25 -5.82 5.14 -11.13
CA TYR A 25 -6.20 6.48 -10.68
C TYR A 25 -4.96 7.30 -10.31
N ASN A 26 -4.09 6.77 -9.45
CA ASN A 26 -2.84 7.43 -9.08
C ASN A 26 -1.91 7.62 -10.29
N PHE A 27 -1.88 6.66 -11.22
CA PHE A 27 -1.13 6.84 -12.45
C PHE A 27 -1.69 7.98 -13.31
N GLY A 28 -3.01 8.10 -13.44
CA GLY A 28 -3.66 9.17 -14.20
C GLY A 28 -3.47 10.56 -13.56
N VAL A 29 -3.55 10.65 -12.23
CA VAL A 29 -3.51 11.92 -11.50
C VAL A 29 -2.08 12.36 -11.19
N LEU A 30 -1.24 11.45 -10.70
CA LEU A 30 0.11 11.74 -10.19
C LEU A 30 1.23 11.24 -11.12
N GLY A 31 0.91 10.43 -12.13
CA GLY A 31 1.93 9.77 -12.96
C GLY A 31 2.69 8.66 -12.23
N GLU A 32 2.32 8.37 -10.98
CA GLU A 32 3.00 7.39 -10.14
C GLU A 32 2.54 5.97 -10.47
N LYS A 33 3.50 5.07 -10.63
CA LYS A 33 3.24 3.64 -10.82
C LYS A 33 3.25 2.95 -9.46
N CYS A 34 2.08 2.69 -8.92
CA CYS A 34 1.88 1.97 -7.67
C CYS A 34 0.85 0.85 -7.84
N LEU A 35 0.79 -0.03 -6.85
CA LEU A 35 -0.19 -1.09 -6.75
C LEU A 35 -1.17 -0.76 -5.62
N SER A 36 -2.43 -1.12 -5.78
CA SER A 36 -3.44 -0.93 -4.74
C SER A 36 -4.34 -2.15 -4.59
N LYS A 37 -4.90 -2.30 -3.39
CA LYS A 37 -5.91 -3.29 -3.00
C LYS A 37 -6.93 -2.57 -2.12
N THR A 38 -8.21 -2.85 -2.34
CA THR A 38 -9.28 -2.39 -1.45
C THR A 38 -10.00 -3.59 -0.87
N ILE A 39 -10.22 -3.59 0.44
CA ILE A 39 -10.91 -4.65 1.17
C ILE A 39 -12.15 -4.03 1.80
N THR A 40 -13.32 -4.39 1.31
CA THR A 40 -14.59 -3.92 1.86
C THR A 40 -14.89 -4.63 3.17
N LEU A 41 -15.00 -3.87 4.27
CA LEU A 41 -15.39 -4.39 5.59
C LEU A 41 -16.90 -4.37 5.74
N VAL A 42 -17.53 -3.24 5.40
CA VAL A 42 -18.97 -3.04 5.39
C VAL A 42 -19.34 -2.43 4.05
N GLU A 43 -20.22 -3.10 3.31
CA GLU A 43 -20.61 -2.68 1.96
C GLU A 43 -21.11 -1.23 1.95
N GLY A 44 -20.55 -0.41 1.08
CA GLY A 44 -20.89 1.01 0.95
C GLY A 44 -20.49 1.93 2.11
N CYS A 45 -20.03 1.39 3.25
CA CYS A 45 -19.81 2.17 4.47
C CYS A 45 -18.36 2.14 4.98
N LYS A 46 -17.63 1.01 4.86
CA LYS A 46 -16.27 0.91 5.40
C LYS A 46 -15.38 0.02 4.54
N ALA A 47 -14.17 0.50 4.24
CA ALA A 47 -13.18 -0.23 3.48
C ALA A 47 -11.75 0.05 3.96
N VAL A 48 -10.88 -0.95 3.87
CA VAL A 48 -9.43 -0.80 4.03
C VAL A 48 -8.82 -0.60 2.65
N LYS A 49 -8.10 0.51 2.46
CA LYS A 49 -7.34 0.78 1.24
C LYS A 49 -5.85 0.60 1.50
N LEU A 50 -5.24 -0.25 0.69
CA LEU A 50 -3.82 -0.53 0.68
C LEU A 50 -3.19 0.08 -0.58
N ARG A 51 -2.02 0.69 -0.41
CA ARG A 51 -1.19 1.18 -1.50
C ARG A 51 0.24 0.72 -1.30
N LEU A 52 0.81 0.07 -2.31
CA LEU A 52 2.21 -0.34 -2.36
C LEU A 52 2.94 0.49 -3.41
N SER A 53 3.93 1.26 -2.98
CA SER A 53 4.69 2.19 -3.82
C SER A 53 6.18 2.18 -3.47
N TRP A 54 6.97 2.87 -4.28
CA TRP A 54 8.38 3.13 -3.99
C TRP A 54 8.53 4.40 -3.17
N ARG A 55 9.44 4.36 -2.19
CA ARG A 55 9.93 5.52 -1.45
C ARG A 55 11.46 5.52 -1.50
N ASP A 56 12.07 6.70 -1.48
CA ASP A 56 13.53 6.81 -1.39
C ASP A 56 14.02 6.22 -0.04
N GLU A 57 15.09 5.44 -0.11
CA GLU A 57 15.70 4.86 1.08
C GLU A 57 16.45 5.93 1.86
N VAL A 58 16.08 6.07 3.14
CA VAL A 58 16.69 7.02 4.07
C VAL A 58 17.23 6.26 5.26
N VAL A 59 18.54 6.32 5.44
CA VAL A 59 19.24 5.78 6.61
C VAL A 59 19.50 6.93 7.57
N LYS A 60 19.33 6.67 8.87
CA LYS A 60 19.61 7.64 9.92
C LYS A 60 20.97 7.34 10.53
N HIS A 61 21.80 8.35 10.70
CA HIS A 61 23.07 8.24 11.41
C HIS A 61 23.20 9.41 12.40
N GLU A 62 24.05 9.24 13.42
CA GLU A 62 24.37 10.29 14.37
C GLU A 62 25.54 11.12 13.83
N ASN A 63 25.37 12.43 13.79
CA ASN A 63 26.43 13.34 13.36
C ASN A 63 27.39 13.66 14.52
N GLN A 64 28.45 14.41 14.22
CA GLN A 64 29.44 14.85 15.21
C GLN A 64 28.89 15.71 16.37
N TYR A 65 27.62 16.14 16.29
CA TYR A 65 26.93 16.93 17.30
C TYR A 65 25.89 16.11 18.10
N GLY A 66 25.89 14.77 17.95
CA GLY A 66 24.94 13.89 18.60
C GLY A 66 23.52 13.94 18.02
N CYS A 67 23.32 14.60 16.87
CA CYS A 67 22.01 14.71 16.23
C CYS A 67 21.80 13.57 15.23
N THR A 68 20.63 12.93 15.29
CA THR A 68 20.22 11.95 14.28
C THR A 68 19.81 12.64 12.99
N VAL A 69 20.58 12.47 11.93
CA VAL A 69 20.34 13.09 10.62
C VAL A 69 19.96 12.04 9.56
N PRO A 70 19.03 12.35 8.63
CA PRO A 70 18.69 11.46 7.52
C PRO A 70 19.72 11.57 6.39
N THR A 71 20.02 10.44 5.75
CA THR A 71 20.85 10.38 4.53
C THR A 71 20.19 9.50 3.49
N TYR A 72 20.07 10.04 2.28
CA TYR A 72 19.54 9.33 1.13
C TYR A 72 20.63 8.45 0.53
N THR A 73 20.35 7.16 0.37
CA THR A 73 21.32 6.20 -0.15
C THR A 73 21.37 6.19 -1.69
N GLY A 74 20.39 6.82 -2.34
CA GLY A 74 20.16 6.71 -3.79
C GLY A 74 19.34 5.47 -4.18
N ASN A 75 19.11 4.53 -3.27
CA ASN A 75 18.18 3.42 -3.49
C ASN A 75 16.74 3.84 -3.20
N VAL A 76 15.83 2.96 -3.60
CA VAL A 76 14.41 3.01 -3.25
C VAL A 76 14.02 1.73 -2.51
N VAL A 77 13.04 1.85 -1.61
CA VAL A 77 12.47 0.75 -0.84
C VAL A 77 10.96 0.67 -1.06
N PRO A 78 10.36 -0.54 -1.12
CA PRO A 78 8.92 -0.68 -1.15
C PRO A 78 8.31 -0.20 0.16
N GLN A 79 7.20 0.52 0.07
CA GLN A 79 6.41 0.97 1.20
C GLN A 79 4.94 0.60 1.00
N LEU A 80 4.38 -0.11 1.98
CA LEU A 80 2.95 -0.36 2.08
C LEU A 80 2.31 0.70 2.98
N HIS A 81 1.28 1.33 2.46
CA HIS A 81 0.38 2.22 3.18
C HIS A 81 -0.96 1.52 3.39
N CYS A 82 -1.46 1.54 4.62
CA CYS A 82 -2.74 0.97 5.01
C CYS A 82 -3.59 2.05 5.66
N SER A 83 -4.78 2.30 5.11
CA SER A 83 -5.72 3.31 5.60
C SER A 83 -7.13 2.77 5.67
N VAL A 84 -7.84 3.10 6.74
CA VAL A 84 -9.27 2.81 6.90
C VAL A 84 -10.05 3.98 6.34
N TRP A 85 -11.08 3.66 5.55
CA TRP A 85 -11.98 4.63 4.95
C TRP A 85 -13.40 4.30 5.34
N ASP A 86 -14.11 5.32 5.80
CA ASP A 86 -15.50 5.28 6.19
C ASP A 86 -16.32 6.18 5.26
N LYS A 87 -17.59 5.85 5.11
CA LYS A 87 -18.57 6.60 4.35
C LYS A 87 -19.88 6.54 5.08
N ALA A 88 -20.40 7.69 5.50
CA ALA A 88 -21.68 7.72 6.18
C ALA A 88 -22.83 7.42 5.20
N PRO A 89 -23.94 6.81 5.68
CA PRO A 89 -25.11 6.58 4.85
C PRO A 89 -25.62 7.90 4.24
N GLY A 90 -25.84 7.92 2.92
CA GLY A 90 -26.31 9.09 2.20
C GLY A 90 -25.25 10.10 1.79
N GLU A 91 -23.99 9.95 2.24
CA GLU A 91 -22.90 10.77 1.73
C GLU A 91 -22.40 10.29 0.37
N SER A 92 -21.77 11.18 -0.40
CA SER A 92 -21.12 10.81 -1.67
C SER A 92 -19.64 10.45 -1.47
N CYS A 93 -18.98 11.08 -0.49
CA CYS A 93 -17.54 11.02 -0.28
C CYS A 93 -17.13 9.96 0.75
N TRP A 94 -15.92 9.42 0.56
CA TRP A 94 -15.25 8.58 1.55
C TRP A 94 -14.28 9.43 2.36
N HIS A 95 -14.18 9.16 3.66
CA HIS A 95 -13.30 9.85 4.59
C HIS A 95 -12.34 8.84 5.23
N SER A 96 -11.07 9.21 5.40
CA SER A 96 -10.13 8.45 6.22
C SER A 96 -9.79 9.24 7.47
N TYR A 97 -9.85 8.60 8.63
CA TYR A 97 -9.40 9.22 9.88
C TYR A 97 -7.89 9.06 10.04
N GLY A 98 -7.16 10.17 9.90
CA GLY A 98 -5.70 10.22 10.01
C GLY A 98 -4.96 9.75 8.76
N LEU A 99 -3.64 9.62 8.88
CA LEU A 99 -2.75 9.26 7.76
C LEU A 99 -2.66 7.75 7.51
N GLY A 100 -3.32 6.91 8.32
CA GLY A 100 -3.13 5.47 8.30
C GLY A 100 -1.75 5.04 8.81
N LYS A 101 -1.37 3.79 8.51
CA LYS A 101 -0.09 3.20 8.93
C LYS A 101 0.78 2.87 7.73
N PHE A 102 2.08 3.06 7.89
CA PHE A 102 3.08 2.74 6.87
C PHE A 102 3.97 1.60 7.35
N ARG A 103 4.27 0.66 6.47
CA ARG A 103 5.30 -0.36 6.65
C ARG A 103 6.30 -0.26 5.51
N VAL A 104 7.58 -0.23 5.84
CA VAL A 104 8.67 -0.15 4.87
C VAL A 104 9.38 -1.50 4.84
N PHE A 105 9.56 -2.07 3.65
CA PHE A 105 10.31 -3.31 3.43
C PHE A 105 11.79 -2.99 3.23
N ARG A 106 12.48 -2.64 4.32
CA ARG A 106 13.88 -2.17 4.28
C ARG A 106 14.85 -3.19 3.72
N ASP A 107 14.56 -4.48 3.89
CA ASP A 107 15.31 -5.61 3.34
C ASP A 107 15.17 -5.75 1.81
N LYS A 108 14.30 -4.96 1.18
CA LYS A 108 14.02 -4.98 -0.26
C LYS A 108 14.49 -3.70 -0.96
N ALA A 109 15.52 -3.03 -0.43
CA ALA A 109 16.13 -1.88 -1.09
C ALA A 109 16.63 -2.24 -2.49
N PHE A 110 16.43 -1.33 -3.43
CA PHE A 110 16.81 -1.54 -4.82
C PHE A 110 17.26 -0.23 -5.48
N PRO A 111 18.24 -0.23 -6.41
CA PRO A 111 18.74 1.00 -7.03
C PRO A 111 17.75 1.74 -7.94
N LYS A 112 16.61 1.13 -8.30
CA LYS A 112 15.67 1.68 -9.29
C LYS A 112 14.21 1.33 -8.99
N ARG A 113 13.29 2.23 -9.33
CA ARG A 113 11.85 1.96 -9.25
C ARG A 113 11.42 0.98 -10.34
N MET A 114 11.23 -0.29 -9.99
CA MET A 114 10.81 -1.36 -10.92
C MET A 114 9.46 -1.95 -10.52
N MET A 115 8.53 -2.10 -11.49
CA MET A 115 7.17 -2.56 -11.19
C MET A 115 7.10 -4.06 -10.86
N ASN A 116 7.84 -4.90 -11.58
CA ASN A 116 7.91 -6.35 -11.31
C ASN A 116 8.36 -6.63 -9.86
N ARG A 117 9.32 -5.86 -9.33
CA ARG A 117 9.76 -5.97 -7.94
C ARG A 117 8.67 -5.58 -6.94
N LEU A 118 7.84 -4.57 -7.22
CA LEU A 118 6.66 -4.29 -6.40
C LEU A 118 5.65 -5.44 -6.46
N CYS A 119 5.46 -6.05 -7.63
CA CYS A 119 4.57 -7.22 -7.79
C CYS A 119 5.05 -8.38 -6.93
N GLU A 120 6.35 -8.68 -6.91
CA GLU A 120 6.93 -9.70 -6.01
C GLU A 120 6.64 -9.41 -4.53
N VAL A 121 6.72 -8.13 -4.11
CA VAL A 121 6.46 -7.73 -2.71
C VAL A 121 4.99 -7.94 -2.31
N THR A 122 4.05 -7.97 -3.26
CA THR A 122 2.63 -8.22 -2.94
C THR A 122 2.39 -9.56 -2.25
N GLU A 123 3.24 -10.57 -2.52
CA GLU A 123 3.19 -11.88 -1.86
C GLU A 123 3.42 -11.77 -0.34
N LEU A 124 4.25 -10.82 0.09
CA LEU A 124 4.55 -10.57 1.51
C LEU A 124 3.40 -9.85 2.23
N VAL A 125 2.44 -9.27 1.49
CA VAL A 125 1.31 -8.54 2.06
C VAL A 125 0.16 -9.49 2.37
N THR A 126 0.34 -10.30 3.40
CA THR A 126 -0.67 -11.25 3.89
C THR A 126 -1.79 -10.55 4.66
N ASP A 127 -2.91 -11.23 4.83
CA ASP A 127 -4.04 -10.69 5.59
C ASP A 127 -3.68 -10.51 7.08
N GLU A 128 -2.80 -11.35 7.65
CA GLU A 128 -2.27 -11.16 9.00
C GLU A 128 -1.49 -9.85 9.13
N LEU A 129 -0.60 -9.57 8.16
CA LEU A 129 0.13 -8.32 8.11
C LEU A 129 -0.83 -7.13 8.02
N VAL A 130 -1.83 -7.19 7.12
CA VAL A 130 -2.83 -6.12 7.01
C VAL A 130 -3.56 -5.92 8.34
N CYS A 131 -3.97 -7.01 9.01
CA CYS A 131 -4.61 -6.95 10.31
C CYS A 131 -3.72 -6.28 11.38
N GLU A 132 -2.42 -6.57 11.43
CA GLU A 132 -1.46 -5.90 12.34
C GLU A 132 -1.31 -4.40 12.06
N MET A 133 -1.54 -4.00 10.80
CA MET A 133 -1.47 -2.60 10.41
C MET A 133 -2.71 -1.80 10.77
N LEU A 134 -3.84 -2.47 10.97
CA LEU A 134 -5.10 -1.83 11.35
C LEU A 134 -5.10 -1.40 12.82
N PRO A 135 -5.84 -0.33 13.17
CA PRO A 135 -6.16 -0.01 14.56
C PRO A 135 -6.98 -1.14 15.19
N GLU A 136 -6.89 -1.29 16.51
CA GLU A 136 -7.45 -2.45 17.23
C GLU A 136 -8.95 -2.65 16.97
N ARG A 137 -9.71 -1.55 16.89
CA ARG A 137 -11.15 -1.55 16.63
C ARG A 137 -11.52 -2.24 15.33
N GLU A 138 -10.77 -2.02 14.25
CA GLU A 138 -11.06 -2.56 12.92
C GLU A 138 -10.50 -3.98 12.71
N ARG A 139 -9.64 -4.47 13.61
CA ARG A 139 -9.04 -5.83 13.48
C ARG A 139 -10.09 -6.93 13.58
N GLU A 140 -11.08 -6.77 14.45
CA GLU A 140 -12.12 -7.77 14.64
C GLU A 140 -13.03 -7.88 13.42
N GLU A 141 -13.51 -6.74 12.92
CA GLU A 141 -14.30 -6.63 11.68
C GLU A 141 -13.52 -7.24 10.49
N PHE A 142 -12.23 -6.92 10.39
CA PHE A 142 -11.35 -7.47 9.36
C PHE A 142 -11.24 -8.99 9.46
N ARG A 143 -10.94 -9.54 10.64
CA ARG A 143 -10.82 -11.00 10.84
C ARG A 143 -12.11 -11.75 10.53
N GLN A 144 -13.26 -11.19 10.94
CA GLN A 144 -14.57 -11.79 10.62
C GLN A 144 -14.77 -11.86 9.11
N LYS A 145 -14.41 -10.81 8.38
CA LYS A 145 -14.56 -10.76 6.92
C LYS A 145 -13.63 -11.75 6.20
N ILE A 146 -12.36 -11.82 6.60
CA ILE A 146 -11.40 -12.76 6.02
C ILE A 146 -11.79 -14.21 6.36
N GLY A 147 -12.20 -14.49 7.59
CA GLY A 147 -12.67 -15.82 8.01
C GLY A 147 -13.93 -16.31 7.29
N GLN A 148 -14.81 -15.40 6.85
CA GLN A 148 -15.97 -15.72 6.00
C GLN A 148 -15.59 -16.02 4.54
N THR A 149 -14.43 -15.55 4.08
CA THR A 149 -13.97 -15.72 2.69
C THR A 149 -13.24 -17.07 2.48
N ILE A 150 -12.89 -17.77 3.57
CA ILE A 150 -12.17 -19.07 3.57
C ILE A 150 -13.15 -20.28 3.63
N LYS A 151 -14.48 -20.04 3.62
CA LYS A 151 -15.49 -21.10 3.49
C LYS A 151 -16.01 -21.19 2.06
#